data_AF-A0A957J562-F1
#
_entry.id   AF-A0A957J562-F1
#
_cell.length_a   1.000
_cell.length_b   1.000
_cell.length_c   1.000
_cell.angle_alpha   90.00
_cell.angle_beta   90.00
_cell.angle_gamma   90.00
#
_symmetry.space_group_name_H-M   'P 1'
#
loop_
_entity.id
_entity.type
_entity.pdbx_description
1 polymer ?
#
loop_
_entity_poly.entity_id
_entity_poly.type
_entity_poly.pdbx_seq_one_letter_code
_entity_poly.pdbx_strand_id
1 'polypeptide(L)'
;LPLQLATYLGFTIAGISAIAIVIVILLRLFAPHELTGQATTLVAVLFLGGVQLISLGIIGEYLGRIYDEVKGRPLYLVDKTWGVEKDEE
;
A
#
# COMPACT_ATOMS: atom_id res chain seq x y z
N LEU A 1 -4.49 11.75 3.76
CA LEU A 1 -4.28 11.18 5.12
C LEU A 1 -4.72 9.71 5.25
N PRO A 2 -5.98 9.31 5.00
CA PRO A 2 -6.38 7.89 5.12
C PRO A 2 -5.65 6.95 4.14
N LEU A 3 -5.25 7.49 2.99
CA LEU A 3 -4.59 6.74 1.92
C LEU A 3 -3.14 6.35 2.24
N GLN A 4 -2.39 7.24 2.89
CA GLN A 4 -1.00 6.98 3.28
C GLN A 4 -0.92 5.85 4.32
N LEU A 5 -1.91 5.76 5.22
CA LEU A 5 -2.00 4.67 6.19
C LEU A 5 -2.12 3.30 5.51
N ALA A 6 -2.86 3.20 4.40
CA ALA A 6 -3.00 1.96 3.65
C ALA A 6 -1.65 1.53 3.01
N THR A 7 -0.89 2.48 2.48
CA THR A 7 0.44 2.21 1.91
C THR A 7 1.44 1.78 2.99
N TYR A 8 1.46 2.45 4.15
CA TYR A 8 2.29 2.05 5.29
C TYR A 8 1.92 0.65 5.80
N LEU A 9 0.62 0.33 5.91
CA LEU A 9 0.15 -1.02 6.26
C LEU A 9 0.58 -2.06 5.23
N GLY A 10 0.49 -1.76 3.94
CA GLY A 10 0.96 -2.67 2.89
C GLY A 10 2.45 -2.97 3.02
N PHE A 11 3.26 -1.95 3.32
CA PHE A 11 4.70 -2.09 3.50
C PHE A 11 5.06 -2.88 4.77
N THR A 12 4.38 -2.65 5.89
CA THR A 12 4.62 -3.40 7.13
C THR A 12 4.27 -4.86 6.97
N ILE A 13 3.13 -5.18 6.35
CA ILE A 13 2.72 -6.57 6.10
C ILE A 13 3.66 -7.25 5.09
N ALA A 14 4.11 -6.55 4.05
CA ALA A 14 5.11 -7.07 3.13
C ALA A 14 6.44 -7.39 3.86
N GLY A 15 6.87 -6.54 4.79
CA GLY A 15 8.04 -6.79 5.65
C GLY A 15 7.86 -8.03 6.54
N ILE A 16 6.68 -8.20 7.14
CA ILE A 16 6.36 -9.41 7.92
C ILE A 16 6.40 -10.67 7.04
N SER A 17 5.87 -10.60 5.81
CA SER A 17 5.91 -11.71 4.86
C SER A 17 7.35 -12.10 4.49
N ALA A 18 8.23 -11.11 4.27
CA ALA A 18 9.64 -11.36 4.01
C ALA A 18 10.33 -12.08 5.18
N ILE A 19 10.05 -11.68 6.42
CA ILE A 19 10.56 -12.36 7.62
C ILE A 19 10.00 -13.80 7.70
N ALA A 20 8.72 -14.00 7.42
CA ALA A 20 8.09 -15.32 7.42
C ALA A 20 8.74 -16.26 6.38
N ILE A 21 9.08 -15.76 5.18
CA ILE A 21 9.80 -16.54 4.17
C ILE A 21 11.16 -17.01 4.69
N VAL A 22 11.93 -16.13 5.34
CA VAL A 22 13.23 -16.49 5.95
C VAL A 22 13.05 -17.57 7.00
N ILE A 23 12.04 -17.45 7.87
CA ILE A 23 11.73 -18.45 8.91
C ILE A 23 11.38 -19.80 8.28
N VAL A 24 10.55 -19.83 7.23
CA VAL A 24 10.17 -21.07 6.52
C VAL A 24 11.39 -21.74 5.88
N ILE A 25 12.31 -20.95 5.30
CA ILE A 25 13.56 -21.47 4.74
C ILE A 25 14.44 -22.08 5.85
N LEU A 26 14.59 -21.40 7.00
CA LEU A 26 15.37 -21.92 8.12
C LEU A 26 14.76 -23.20 8.69
N LEU A 27 13.44 -23.24 8.89
CA LEU A 27 12.72 -24.46 9.32
C LEU A 27 12.93 -25.61 8.34
N ARG A 28 12.91 -25.34 7.02
CA ARG A 28 13.17 -26.37 6.01
C ARG A 28 14.59 -26.92 6.09
N LEU A 29 15.59 -26.10 6.45
CA LEU A 29 16.98 -26.53 6.58
C LEU A 29 17.26 -27.30 7.88
N PHE A 30 16.72 -26.82 9.01
CA PHE A 30 17.00 -27.41 10.33
C PHE A 30 16.00 -28.50 10.76
N ALA A 31 14.78 -28.49 10.23
CA ALA A 31 13.72 -29.45 10.54
C ALA A 31 13.02 -29.96 9.25
N PRO A 32 13.74 -30.71 8.39
CA PRO A 32 13.25 -31.10 7.06
C PRO A 32 11.98 -31.96 7.08
N HIS A 33 11.68 -32.63 8.21
CA HIS A 33 10.52 -33.51 8.38
C HIS A 33 9.19 -32.74 8.58
N GLU A 34 9.24 -31.57 9.22
CA GLU A 34 8.06 -30.77 9.61
C GLU A 34 7.33 -30.16 8.39
N LEU A 35 8.05 -29.86 7.31
CA LEU A 35 7.53 -29.14 6.14
C LEU A 35 7.70 -29.92 4.83
N THR A 36 7.53 -31.24 4.89
CA THR A 36 7.75 -32.12 3.73
C THR A 36 6.70 -31.86 2.64
N GLY A 37 7.14 -31.30 1.52
CA GLY A 37 6.31 -31.03 0.32
C GLY A 37 5.58 -29.68 0.32
N GLN A 38 5.35 -29.05 1.47
CA GLN A 38 4.57 -27.80 1.57
C GLN A 38 5.42 -26.53 1.61
N ALA A 39 6.72 -26.64 1.89
CA ALA A 39 7.62 -25.50 2.05
C ALA A 39 7.65 -24.58 0.81
N THR A 40 7.73 -25.16 -0.39
CA THR A 40 7.77 -24.41 -1.66
C THR A 40 6.48 -23.66 -1.91
N THR A 41 5.33 -24.28 -1.63
CA THR A 41 4.01 -23.66 -1.79
C THR A 41 3.83 -22.50 -0.82
N LEU A 42 4.23 -22.66 0.45
CA LEU A 42 4.18 -21.58 1.44
C LEU A 42 5.05 -20.39 1.04
N VAL A 43 6.29 -20.63 0.61
CA VAL A 43 7.18 -19.55 0.13
C VAL A 43 6.59 -18.85 -1.09
N ALA A 44 6.04 -19.60 -2.06
CA ALA A 44 5.42 -19.02 -3.25
C ALA A 44 4.21 -18.13 -2.91
N VAL A 45 3.33 -18.60 -2.02
CA VAL A 45 2.15 -17.84 -1.58
C VAL A 45 2.54 -16.59 -0.79
N LEU A 46 3.50 -16.70 0.13
CA LEU A 46 3.99 -15.55 0.91
C LEU A 46 4.66 -14.51 0.00
N PHE A 47 5.46 -14.95 -0.97
CA PHE A 47 6.12 -14.09 -1.93
C PHE A 47 5.11 -13.35 -2.82
N LEU A 48 4.18 -14.10 -3.45
CA LEU A 48 3.14 -13.51 -4.29
C LEU A 48 2.22 -12.58 -3.47
N GLY A 49 1.86 -12.97 -2.26
CA GLY A 49 1.06 -12.14 -1.35
C GLY A 49 1.78 -10.84 -0.99
N GLY A 50 3.09 -10.87 -0.75
CA GLY A 50 3.89 -9.68 -0.53
C GLY A 50 3.88 -8.73 -1.73
N VAL A 51 4.11 -9.26 -2.95
CA VAL A 51 4.07 -8.46 -4.20
C VAL A 51 2.68 -7.87 -4.44
N GLN A 52 1.61 -8.63 -4.18
CA GLN A 52 0.23 -8.16 -4.32
C GLN A 52 -0.07 -7.01 -3.35
N LEU A 53 0.37 -7.09 -2.09
CA LEU A 53 0.17 -6.04 -1.10
C LEU A 53 0.91 -4.74 -1.46
N ILE A 54 2.14 -4.84 -1.96
CA ILE A 54 2.89 -3.68 -2.47
C ILE A 54 2.13 -3.05 -3.65
N SER A 55 1.67 -3.88 -4.58
CA SER A 55 0.91 -3.41 -5.75
C SER A 55 -0.38 -2.70 -5.34
N LEU A 56 -1.13 -3.27 -4.38
CA LEU A 56 -2.32 -2.64 -3.79
C LEU A 56 -2.01 -1.31 -3.10
N GLY A 57 -0.86 -1.20 -2.40
CA GLY A 57 -0.42 0.04 -1.79
C GLY A 57 -0.18 1.16 -2.81
N ILE A 58 0.48 0.84 -3.93
CA ILE A 58 0.72 1.79 -5.03
C ILE A 58 -0.60 2.21 -5.68
N ILE A 59 -1.46 1.24 -6.00
CA ILE A 59 -2.78 1.51 -6.60
C ILE A 59 -3.62 2.38 -5.66
N GLY A 60 -3.61 2.08 -4.36
CA GLY A 60 -4.30 2.88 -3.35
C GLY A 60 -3.85 4.34 -3.37
N GLU A 61 -2.53 4.60 -3.42
CA GLU A 61 -2.00 5.95 -3.46
C GLU A 61 -2.44 6.74 -4.71
N TYR A 62 -2.43 6.07 -5.87
CA TYR A 62 -2.93 6.65 -7.11
C TYR A 62 -4.43 6.91 -7.07
N LEU A 63 -5.21 5.96 -6.55
CA LEU A 63 -6.68 6.06 -6.51
C LEU A 63 -7.13 7.22 -5.63
N GLY A 64 -6.47 7.47 -4.50
CA GLY A 64 -6.83 8.63 -3.67
C GLY A 64 -6.41 9.96 -4.27
N ARG A 65 -5.31 10.03 -5.05
CA ARG A 65 -5.01 11.22 -5.85
C ARG A 65 -6.11 11.48 -6.89
N ILE A 66 -6.55 10.44 -7.59
CA ILE A 66 -7.69 10.55 -8.54
C ILE A 66 -8.96 10.99 -7.80
N TYR A 67 -9.23 10.44 -6.62
CA TYR A 67 -10.39 10.82 -5.82
C TYR A 67 -10.34 12.30 -5.44
N ASP A 68 -9.19 12.82 -5.01
CA ASP A 68 -9.02 14.23 -4.67
C ASP A 68 -9.20 15.14 -5.91
N GLU A 69 -8.71 14.71 -7.08
CA GLU A 69 -8.89 15.40 -8.37
C GLU A 69 -10.38 15.45 -8.79
N VAL A 70 -11.07 14.32 -8.73
CA VAL A 70 -12.49 14.19 -9.11
C VAL A 70 -13.40 14.93 -8.14
N LYS A 71 -12.97 15.11 -6.87
CA LYS A 71 -13.77 15.82 -5.86
C LYS A 71 -13.96 17.30 -6.16
N GLY A 72 -13.14 17.89 -7.04
CA GLY A 72 -13.31 19.27 -7.53
C GLY A 72 -13.40 20.32 -6.42
N ARG A 73 -12.71 20.11 -5.29
CA ARG A 73 -12.75 21.07 -4.18
C ARG A 73 -12.01 22.34 -4.58
N PRO A 74 -12.65 23.53 -4.55
CA PRO A 74 -11.94 24.78 -4.81
C PRO A 74 -10.84 24.95 -3.77
N LEU A 75 -9.67 25.41 -4.22
CA LEU A 75 -8.45 25.53 -3.40
C LEU A 75 -8.67 26.43 -2.17
N TYR A 76 -9.55 27.42 -2.31
CA TYR A 76 -9.98 28.32 -1.25
C TYR A 76 -11.36 28.89 -1.58
N LEU A 77 -12.08 29.31 -0.55
CA LEU A 77 -13.30 30.10 -0.68
C LEU A 77 -12.98 31.55 -0.32
N VAL A 78 -13.27 32.48 -1.21
CA VAL A 78 -13.07 33.91 -0.96
C VAL A 78 -14.32 34.48 -0.29
N ASP A 79 -14.17 34.99 0.93
CA ASP A 79 -15.29 35.60 1.69
C ASP A 79 -15.47 37.10 1.35
N LYS A 80 -14.37 37.87 1.32
CA LYS A 80 -14.36 39.28 0.91
C LYS A 80 -13.07 39.66 0.19
N THR A 81 -13.20 40.45 -0.87
CA THR A 81 -12.08 41.15 -1.54
C THR A 81 -12.20 42.64 -1.28
N TRP A 82 -11.07 43.33 -1.09
CA TRP A 82 -11.01 44.79 -0.98
C TRP A 82 -9.95 45.31 -1.95
N GLY A 83 -10.33 46.24 -2.82
CA GLY A 83 -9.40 46.88 -3.77
C GLY A 83 -8.98 46.00 -4.96
N VAL A 84 -9.66 44.87 -5.20
CA VAL A 84 -9.43 43.99 -6.35
C VAL A 84 -10.69 44.02 -7.21
N GLU A 85 -10.60 44.53 -8.44
CA GLU A 85 -11.66 44.41 -9.44
C GLU A 85 -11.85 42.93 -9.78
N LYS A 86 -13.11 42.49 -9.74
CA LYS A 86 -13.45 41.11 -10.02
C LYS A 86 -13.47 40.97 -11.55
N ASP A 87 -12.50 40.26 -12.12
CA ASP A 87 -12.57 39.90 -13.54
C ASP A 87 -13.86 39.09 -13.76
N GLU A 88 -14.80 39.68 -14.50
CA GLU A 88 -16.02 39.02 -14.97
C GLU A 88 -15.66 38.15 -16.18
N GLU A 89 -15.51 36.85 -15.94
CA GLU A 89 -15.72 35.80 -16.94
C GLU A 89 -16.77 34.79 -16.42
#